data_AF-A0A183EES0-F1
#
_entry.id   AF-A0A183EES0-F1
#
_cell.length_a   1.000
_cell.length_b   1.000
_cell.length_c   1.000
_cell.angle_alpha   90.00
_cell.angle_beta   90.00
_cell.angle_gamma   90.00
#
_symmetry.space_group_name_H-M   'P 1'
#
loop_
_entity.id
_entity.type
_entity.pdbx_description
1 polymer ?
#
loop_
_entity_poly.entity_id
_entity_poly.type
_entity_poly.pdbx_seq_one_letter_code
_entity_poly.pdbx_strand_id
1 'polypeptide(L)'
;MEVRSLEPVFSAGYENGDCARNPNHWNWTLLNNGHDVRGRYRHEAVITGDEILIIGGGTSDWTSSMDTSRLSHGCVKFGDSVYIHGGCTERRLVNRTAVRRDLFDDFWQLNLNSWCWQRRPVNLLQKVCFHGTTVTLVSVFFTHIRLSAHLTIYRL
;
A
#
# COMPACT_ATOMS: atom_id res chain seq x y z
N MET A 1 12.67 -8.93 -5.40
CA MET A 1 12.45 -7.97 -4.29
C MET A 1 13.32 -8.42 -3.14
N GLU A 2 14.32 -7.63 -2.81
CA GLU A 2 15.23 -7.89 -1.70
C GLU A 2 14.47 -7.72 -0.38
N VAL A 3 14.58 -8.69 0.53
CA VAL A 3 13.97 -8.65 1.86
C VAL A 3 15.08 -8.62 2.88
N ARG A 4 15.07 -7.62 3.75
CA ARG A 4 16.00 -7.48 4.86
C ARG A 4 15.25 -7.35 6.18
N SER A 5 15.73 -8.00 7.24
CA SER A 5 15.33 -7.64 8.60
C SER A 5 16.21 -6.52 9.12
N LEU A 6 15.62 -5.71 10.01
CA LEU A 6 16.30 -4.63 10.71
C LEU A 6 16.27 -4.93 12.19
N GLU A 7 17.44 -5.16 12.79
CA GLU A 7 17.58 -5.47 14.20
C GLU A 7 18.48 -4.45 14.92
N PRO A 8 18.09 -3.97 16.11
CA PRO A 8 18.91 -3.05 16.89
C PRO A 8 20.08 -3.79 17.55
N VAL A 9 21.28 -3.20 17.50
CA VAL A 9 22.48 -3.72 18.17
C VAL A 9 22.82 -2.86 19.37
N PHE A 10 22.98 -3.50 20.54
CA PHE A 10 23.31 -2.86 21.82
C PHE A 10 24.72 -3.25 22.30
N SER A 11 25.36 -2.41 23.12
CA SER A 11 26.68 -2.69 23.68
C SER A 11 26.62 -3.88 24.66
N ALA A 12 27.58 -4.80 24.57
CA ALA A 12 27.74 -5.88 25.55
C ALA A 12 28.15 -5.29 26.92
N GLY A 13 27.45 -5.70 28.00
CA GLY A 13 27.80 -5.33 29.38
C GLY A 13 26.67 -4.76 30.25
N TYR A 14 25.44 -4.65 29.74
CA TYR A 14 24.31 -4.13 30.51
C TYR A 14 23.13 -5.10 30.53
N GLU A 15 23.17 -6.02 31.49
CA GLU A 15 22.10 -6.97 31.76
C GLU A 15 20.77 -6.26 32.08
N ASN A 16 19.71 -6.76 31.44
CA ASN A 16 18.29 -6.75 31.79
C ASN A 16 17.65 -5.50 32.43
N GLY A 17 16.75 -4.84 31.68
CA GLY A 17 15.56 -4.27 32.33
C GLY A 17 14.92 -3.01 31.73
N ASP A 18 15.56 -2.28 30.82
CA ASP A 18 15.11 -0.92 30.50
C ASP A 18 14.66 -0.76 29.03
N CYS A 19 13.37 -0.51 28.82
CA CYS A 19 12.72 -0.39 27.50
C CYS A 19 13.06 0.92 26.75
N ALA A 20 13.92 1.77 27.32
CA ALA A 20 14.25 3.11 26.84
C ALA A 20 15.66 3.23 26.22
N ARG A 21 16.26 2.15 25.69
CA ARG A 21 17.64 2.21 25.14
C ARG A 21 17.66 2.55 23.65
N ASN A 22 18.41 3.60 23.30
CA ASN A 22 18.81 3.87 21.92
C ASN A 22 19.82 2.80 21.45
N PRO A 23 19.63 2.17 20.29
CA PRO A 23 20.62 1.25 19.73
C PRO A 23 21.88 2.00 19.31
N ASN A 24 23.05 1.34 19.41
CA ASN A 24 24.31 1.91 18.92
C ASN A 24 24.28 2.07 17.41
N HIS A 25 23.79 1.02 16.74
CA HIS A 25 23.54 0.99 15.31
C HIS A 25 22.46 -0.04 15.02
N TRP A 26 21.94 0.04 13.81
CA TRP A 26 20.99 -0.93 13.29
C TRP A 26 21.71 -1.86 12.32
N ASN A 27 21.47 -3.15 12.46
CA ASN A 27 22.02 -4.15 11.56
C ASN A 27 20.95 -4.61 10.57
N TRP A 28 21.33 -4.64 9.29
CA TRP A 28 20.47 -5.11 8.20
C TRP A 28 20.89 -6.52 7.79
N THR A 29 20.05 -7.51 8.06
CA THR A 29 20.31 -8.89 7.64
C THR A 29 19.56 -9.18 6.35
N LEU A 30 20.27 -9.62 5.32
CA LEU A 30 19.65 -10.04 4.07
C LEU A 30 18.95 -11.39 4.28
N LEU A 31 17.62 -11.40 4.22
CA LEU A 31 16.82 -12.62 4.35
C LEU A 31 16.55 -13.26 2.99
N ASN A 32 16.39 -12.44 1.95
CA ASN A 32 16.18 -12.91 0.58
C ASN A 32 16.75 -11.90 -0.41
N ASN A 33 17.60 -12.35 -1.34
CA ASN A 33 18.19 -11.51 -2.38
C ASN A 33 17.19 -11.17 -3.51
N GLY A 34 16.08 -11.92 -3.60
CA GLY A 34 14.98 -11.63 -4.50
C GLY A 34 15.36 -11.56 -5.99
N HIS A 35 16.43 -12.26 -6.37
CA HIS A 35 17.08 -12.20 -7.69
C HIS A 35 16.12 -12.52 -8.85
N ASP A 36 15.13 -13.38 -8.60
CA ASP A 36 14.15 -13.83 -9.61
C ASP A 36 12.81 -13.05 -9.57
N VAL A 37 12.66 -12.10 -8.64
CA VAL A 37 11.40 -11.37 -8.47
C VAL A 37 11.57 -9.95 -8.96
N ARG A 38 10.94 -9.65 -10.12
CA ARG A 38 10.86 -8.30 -10.68
C ARG A 38 10.36 -7.31 -9.63
N GLY A 39 11.14 -6.25 -9.40
CA GLY A 39 10.78 -5.19 -8.47
C GLY A 39 9.47 -4.51 -8.88
N ARG A 40 8.69 -4.08 -7.88
CA ARG A 40 7.43 -3.36 -8.09
C ARG A 40 7.33 -2.16 -7.17
N TYR A 41 6.77 -1.06 -7.67
CA TYR A 41 6.65 0.21 -6.95
C TYR A 41 5.20 0.71 -6.94
N ARG A 42 4.89 1.63 -6.01
CA ARG A 42 3.54 2.21 -5.80
C ARG A 42 2.45 1.15 -5.58
N HIS A 43 2.86 0.02 -5.00
CA HIS A 43 1.97 -0.95 -4.39
C HIS A 43 1.63 -0.50 -2.97
N GLU A 44 0.56 -1.07 -2.44
CA GLU A 44 0.23 -0.96 -1.02
C GLU A 44 0.46 -2.31 -0.34
N ALA A 45 0.77 -2.28 0.94
CA ALA A 45 1.03 -3.47 1.75
C ALA A 45 0.08 -3.52 2.94
N VAL A 46 -0.46 -4.70 3.22
CA VAL A 46 -1.37 -4.94 4.34
C VAL A 46 -0.99 -6.23 5.05
N ILE A 47 -0.96 -6.20 6.37
CA ILE A 47 -0.70 -7.39 7.20
C ILE A 47 -2.04 -8.08 7.51
N THR A 48 -2.11 -9.39 7.29
CA THR A 48 -3.28 -10.22 7.63
C THR A 48 -2.82 -11.48 8.37
N GLY A 49 -3.00 -11.48 9.70
CA GLY A 49 -2.42 -12.55 10.52
C GLY A 49 -0.90 -12.58 10.35
N ASP A 50 -0.41 -13.69 9.81
CA ASP A 50 1.03 -13.97 9.66
C ASP A 50 1.53 -13.67 8.22
N GLU A 51 0.65 -13.14 7.37
CA GLU A 51 0.93 -12.88 5.96
C GLU A 51 0.98 -11.37 5.66
N ILE A 52 1.74 -11.02 4.61
CA ILE A 52 1.79 -9.67 4.06
C ILE A 52 1.22 -9.70 2.64
N LEU A 53 0.10 -9.04 2.43
CA LEU A 53 -0.49 -8.85 1.10
C LEU A 53 0.13 -7.63 0.44
N ILE A 54 0.60 -7.81 -0.79
CA ILE A 54 1.07 -6.73 -1.66
C ILE A 54 0.05 -6.52 -2.78
N ILE A 55 -0.59 -5.36 -2.82
CA ILE A 55 -1.75 -5.08 -3.70
C ILE A 55 -1.44 -3.95 -4.69
N GLY A 56 -1.89 -4.12 -5.94
CA GLY A 56 -1.69 -3.15 -7.04
C GLY A 56 -0.21 -2.92 -7.33
N GLY A 57 0.20 -1.74 -7.82
CA GLY A 57 1.59 -1.39 -8.15
C GLY A 57 2.12 -2.00 -9.47
N GLY A 58 3.25 -1.47 -9.99
CA GLY A 58 3.80 -1.84 -11.30
C GLY A 58 5.32 -1.92 -11.33
N THR A 59 5.93 -2.28 -12.47
CA THR A 59 7.40 -2.35 -12.65
C THR A 59 7.92 -1.26 -13.61
N SER A 60 9.25 -1.08 -13.72
CA SER A 60 9.88 -0.12 -14.64
C SER A 60 9.73 -0.49 -16.11
N ASP A 61 9.72 -1.80 -16.42
CA ASP A 61 9.96 -2.27 -17.79
C ASP A 61 8.83 -3.13 -18.39
N TRP A 62 7.93 -3.71 -17.58
CA TRP A 62 6.80 -4.54 -18.07
C TRP A 62 5.70 -4.71 -17.02
N THR A 63 4.45 -4.59 -17.43
CA THR A 63 3.27 -4.79 -16.57
C THR A 63 2.44 -5.94 -17.13
N SER A 64 2.01 -6.84 -16.25
CA SER A 64 1.20 -7.99 -16.66
C SER A 64 -0.04 -7.49 -17.41
N SER A 65 -0.34 -8.10 -18.54
CA SER A 65 -1.64 -7.97 -19.21
C SER A 65 -2.72 -8.57 -18.30
N MET A 66 -3.15 -7.82 -17.30
CA MET A 66 -4.38 -8.06 -16.58
C MET A 66 -4.97 -6.71 -16.20
N ASP A 67 -6.25 -6.54 -16.54
CA ASP A 67 -6.94 -5.30 -16.94
C ASP A 67 -7.05 -4.16 -15.91
N THR A 68 -6.35 -4.15 -14.78
CA THR A 68 -6.31 -2.97 -13.90
C THR A 68 -5.00 -2.86 -13.11
N SER A 69 -3.89 -2.53 -13.78
CA SER A 69 -2.74 -2.00 -13.05
C SER A 69 -3.15 -0.69 -12.34
N ARG A 70 -3.39 -0.79 -11.04
CA ARG A 70 -3.76 0.32 -10.17
C ARG A 70 -2.54 0.74 -9.35
N LEU A 71 -2.06 1.94 -9.62
CA LEU A 71 -0.91 2.54 -8.94
C LEU A 71 -1.38 3.57 -7.92
N SER A 72 -0.70 3.66 -6.77
CA SER A 72 -0.85 4.76 -5.80
C SER A 72 -2.29 4.97 -5.32
N HIS A 73 -2.96 3.86 -5.04
CA HIS A 73 -4.30 3.81 -4.45
C HIS A 73 -4.22 3.78 -2.93
N GLY A 74 -5.31 4.12 -2.26
CA GLY A 74 -5.44 3.89 -0.83
C GLY A 74 -5.73 2.42 -0.56
N CYS A 75 -5.11 1.84 0.46
CA CYS A 75 -5.35 0.48 0.89
C CYS A 75 -5.38 0.41 2.41
N VAL A 76 -6.37 -0.28 2.97
CA VAL A 76 -6.48 -0.42 4.43
C VAL A 76 -7.23 -1.69 4.80
N LYS A 77 -6.80 -2.34 5.89
CA LYS A 77 -7.51 -3.48 6.50
C LYS A 77 -8.50 -2.99 7.55
N PHE A 78 -9.69 -3.56 7.54
CA PHE A 78 -10.66 -3.41 8.61
C PHE A 78 -11.46 -4.70 8.79
N GLY A 79 -11.42 -5.27 10.00
CA GLY A 79 -11.96 -6.60 10.27
C GLY A 79 -11.35 -7.67 9.36
N ASP A 80 -12.21 -8.51 8.77
CA ASP A 80 -11.88 -9.57 7.81
C ASP A 80 -11.93 -9.07 6.36
N SER A 81 -11.64 -7.79 6.14
CA SER A 81 -11.68 -7.19 4.81
C SER A 81 -10.55 -6.21 4.57
N VAL A 82 -10.14 -6.12 3.32
CA VAL A 82 -9.23 -5.09 2.81
C VAL A 82 -9.98 -4.21 1.85
N TYR A 83 -9.85 -2.90 2.03
CA TYR A 83 -10.50 -1.91 1.19
C TYR A 83 -9.46 -1.18 0.36
N ILE A 84 -9.75 -1.01 -0.92
CA ILE A 84 -8.95 -0.18 -1.82
C ILE A 84 -9.83 0.88 -2.50
N HIS A 85 -9.27 2.06 -2.71
CA HIS A 85 -9.94 3.14 -3.43
C HIS A 85 -8.96 4.09 -4.09
N GLY A 86 -9.46 4.76 -5.12
CA GLY A 86 -8.67 5.72 -5.89
C GLY A 86 -7.42 5.09 -6.52
N GLY A 87 -6.39 5.88 -6.74
CA GLY A 87 -5.22 5.52 -7.53
C GLY A 87 -5.40 5.87 -9.00
N CYS A 88 -4.50 5.33 -9.83
CA CYS A 88 -4.48 5.65 -11.24
C CYS A 88 -3.96 4.50 -12.09
N THR A 89 -4.28 4.55 -13.39
CA THR A 89 -3.65 3.68 -14.37
C THR A 89 -2.19 4.06 -14.61
N GLU A 90 -1.49 3.17 -15.29
CA GLU A 90 -0.18 3.45 -15.84
C GLU A 90 -0.18 4.60 -16.83
N ARG A 91 1.02 5.16 -17.07
CA ARG A 91 1.21 6.16 -18.10
C ARG A 91 0.98 5.50 -19.46
N ARG A 92 -0.11 5.88 -20.11
CA ARG A 92 -0.36 5.48 -21.49
C ARG A 92 0.06 6.61 -22.43
N LEU A 93 0.86 6.28 -23.43
CA LEU A 93 1.12 7.18 -24.56
C LEU A 93 -0.15 7.30 -25.40
N VAL A 94 -0.61 8.52 -25.57
CA VAL A 94 -1.70 8.90 -26.47
C VAL A 94 -1.07 9.75 -27.57
N ASN A 95 -1.20 9.30 -28.81
CA ASN A 95 -0.73 10.02 -30.01
C ASN A 95 0.76 10.43 -29.98
N ARG A 96 1.64 9.53 -29.50
CA ARG A 96 3.13 9.66 -29.48
C ARG A 96 3.71 10.86 -28.72
N THR A 97 2.90 11.77 -28.20
CA THR A 97 3.36 12.99 -27.50
C THR A 97 2.67 13.22 -26.16
N ALA A 98 1.42 12.81 -25.99
CA ALA A 98 0.69 12.99 -24.74
C ALA A 98 0.80 11.75 -23.85
N VAL A 99 1.07 11.94 -22.57
CA VAL A 99 1.05 10.87 -21.57
C VAL A 99 -0.15 11.09 -20.67
N ARG A 100 -1.11 10.16 -20.67
CA ARG A 100 -2.31 10.24 -19.85
C ARG A 100 -2.30 9.16 -18.77
N ARG A 101 -2.81 9.51 -17.59
CA ARG A 101 -3.21 8.57 -16.53
C ARG A 101 -4.69 8.77 -16.28
N ASP A 102 -5.42 7.67 -16.20
CA ASP A 102 -6.81 7.68 -15.75
C ASP A 102 -6.82 7.56 -14.23
N LEU A 103 -7.51 8.49 -13.58
CA LEU A 103 -7.69 8.48 -12.13
C LEU A 103 -8.94 7.69 -11.77
N PHE A 104 -8.89 7.01 -10.63
CA PHE A 104 -10.01 6.26 -10.09
C PHE A 104 -10.66 6.99 -8.91
N ASP A 105 -11.95 6.76 -8.74
CA ASP A 105 -12.80 7.16 -7.61
C ASP A 105 -13.60 5.98 -7.04
N ASP A 106 -13.43 4.77 -7.55
CA ASP A 106 -14.17 3.60 -7.11
C ASP A 106 -13.64 3.04 -5.79
N PHE A 107 -14.49 2.28 -5.10
CA PHE A 107 -14.15 1.49 -3.92
C PHE A 107 -14.30 0.00 -4.21
N TRP A 108 -13.33 -0.77 -3.72
CA TRP A 108 -13.35 -2.22 -3.73
C TRP A 108 -13.08 -2.77 -2.33
N GLN A 109 -13.68 -3.91 -2.05
CA GLN A 109 -13.51 -4.67 -0.82
C GLN A 109 -13.07 -6.08 -1.19
N LEU A 110 -11.96 -6.55 -0.63
CA LEU A 110 -11.54 -7.94 -0.62
C LEU A 110 -12.01 -8.56 0.69
N ASN A 111 -12.83 -9.60 0.62
CA ASN A 111 -13.14 -10.42 1.78
C ASN A 111 -11.95 -11.38 2.02
N LEU A 112 -11.37 -11.36 3.22
CA LEU A 112 -10.19 -12.18 3.56
C LEU A 112 -10.51 -13.64 3.85
N ASN A 113 -11.77 -13.97 4.11
CA ASN A 113 -12.21 -15.36 4.32
C ASN A 113 -12.49 -16.05 2.98
N SER A 114 -13.15 -15.36 2.05
CA SER A 114 -13.52 -15.92 0.74
C SER A 114 -12.56 -15.55 -0.40
N TRP A 115 -11.61 -14.63 -0.15
CA TRP A 115 -10.66 -14.11 -1.14
C TRP A 115 -11.32 -13.51 -2.40
N CYS A 116 -12.52 -12.96 -2.23
CA CYS A 116 -13.29 -12.40 -3.33
C CYS A 116 -13.32 -10.86 -3.27
N TRP A 117 -13.03 -10.24 -4.41
CA TRP A 117 -13.19 -8.80 -4.60
C TRP A 117 -14.63 -8.45 -4.94
N GLN A 118 -15.15 -7.42 -4.28
CA GLN A 118 -16.46 -6.84 -4.54
C GLN A 118 -16.33 -5.32 -4.70
N ARG A 119 -16.85 -4.78 -5.79
CA ARG A 119 -16.99 -3.33 -5.96
C ARG A 119 -18.09 -2.82 -5.04
N ARG A 120 -17.78 -1.80 -4.23
CA ARG A 120 -18.76 -1.15 -3.35
C ARG A 120 -19.56 -0.11 -4.15
N PRO A 121 -20.85 0.08 -3.86
CA PRO A 121 -21.70 1.06 -4.54
C PRO A 121 -21.44 2.49 -4.02
N VAL A 122 -20.18 2.85 -3.81
CA VAL A 122 -19.74 4.15 -3.30
C VAL A 122 -18.55 4.61 -4.13
N ASN A 123 -18.51 5.90 -4.47
CA ASN A 123 -17.38 6.52 -5.11
C ASN A 123 -16.84 7.67 -4.25
N LEU A 124 -15.57 7.99 -4.43
CA LEU A 124 -14.94 9.20 -3.91
C LEU A 124 -15.59 10.42 -4.56
N LEU A 125 -15.62 11.53 -3.81
CA LEU A 125 -16.14 12.81 -4.32
C LEU A 125 -15.22 13.37 -5.41
N GLN A 126 -13.95 12.99 -5.36
CA GLN A 126 -12.93 13.36 -6.32
C GLN A 126 -12.10 12.13 -6.66
N LYS A 127 -11.72 12.02 -7.93
CA LYS A 127 -10.74 11.03 -8.36
C LYS A 127 -9.37 11.41 -7.81
N VAL A 128 -8.71 10.49 -7.11
CA VAL A 128 -7.49 10.79 -6.36
C VAL A 128 -6.41 9.75 -6.62
N CYS A 129 -5.14 10.14 -6.55
CA CYS A 129 -3.99 9.25 -6.55
C CYS A 129 -2.88 9.90 -5.70
N PHE A 130 -1.89 9.13 -5.24
CA PHE A 130 -0.83 9.61 -4.34
C PHE A 130 -1.38 10.21 -3.04
N HIS A 131 -2.27 9.47 -2.39
CA HIS A 131 -2.90 9.87 -1.14
C HIS A 131 -2.60 8.83 -0.04
N GLY A 132 -2.68 9.25 1.21
CA GLY A 132 -2.65 8.35 2.36
C GLY A 132 -4.06 7.91 2.74
N THR A 133 -4.18 6.69 3.26
CA THR A 133 -5.45 6.16 3.79
C THR A 133 -5.25 5.63 5.19
N THR A 134 -6.19 5.91 6.08
CA THR A 134 -6.27 5.23 7.37
C THR A 134 -7.71 4.94 7.74
N VAL A 135 -7.92 3.98 8.65
CA VAL A 135 -9.22 3.60 9.18
C VAL A 135 -9.27 3.91 10.68
N THR A 136 -10.41 4.38 11.19
CA THR A 136 -10.62 4.49 12.64
C THR A 136 -11.38 3.30 13.20
N LEU A 137 -11.38 3.19 14.53
CA LEU A 137 -12.12 2.17 15.30
C LEU A 137 -13.63 2.12 15.00
N VAL A 138 -14.19 3.17 14.38
CA VAL A 138 -15.61 3.27 14.00
C VAL A 138 -15.85 3.13 12.48
N SER A 139 -14.95 2.44 11.77
CA SER A 139 -15.09 2.14 10.33
C SER A 139 -15.07 3.35 9.40
N VAL A 140 -14.41 4.45 9.80
CA VAL A 140 -14.28 5.65 8.96
C VAL A 140 -12.95 5.64 8.22
N PHE A 141 -12.99 5.80 6.90
CA PHE A 141 -11.79 6.02 6.10
C PHE A 141 -11.42 7.49 6.02
N PHE A 142 -10.15 7.78 6.24
CA PHE A 142 -9.57 9.10 6.04
C PHE A 142 -8.63 9.05 4.85
N THR A 143 -8.94 9.86 3.83
CA THR A 143 -8.02 10.09 2.72
C THR A 143 -7.29 11.41 2.92
N HIS A 144 -5.96 11.40 2.88
CA HIS A 144 -5.12 12.61 2.96
C HIS A 144 -4.36 12.83 1.66
N ILE A 145 -4.62 13.94 0.97
CA ILE A 145 -4.01 14.27 -0.33
C ILE A 145 -2.88 15.28 -0.09
N ARG A 146 -1.66 15.01 -0.58
CA ARG A 146 -0.47 15.85 -0.28
C ARG A 146 -0.48 17.27 -0.87
N LEU A 147 -1.37 17.61 -1.80
CA LEU A 147 -1.36 18.92 -2.49
C LEU A 147 -2.47 19.88 -2.03
N SER A 148 -3.40 19.41 -1.21
CA SER A 148 -4.41 20.23 -0.54
C SER A 148 -4.87 19.41 0.66
N ALA A 149 -4.81 19.96 1.88
CA ALA A 149 -5.20 19.27 3.11
C ALA A 149 -6.73 19.08 3.19
N HIS A 150 -7.29 18.35 2.24
CA HIS A 150 -8.67 17.89 2.25
C HIS A 150 -8.70 16.53 2.94
N LEU A 151 -9.33 16.51 4.11
CA LEU A 151 -9.67 15.29 4.82
C LEU A 151 -11.05 14.84 4.35
N THR A 152 -11.14 13.69 3.71
CA THR A 152 -12.44 13.12 3.35
C THR A 152 -12.72 11.87 4.17
N ILE A 153 -13.88 11.89 4.83
CA ILE A 153 -14.40 10.87 5.74
C ILE A 153 -15.45 10.06 4.99
N TYR A 154 -15.22 8.75 4.84
CA TYR A 154 -16.20 7.81 4.32
C TYR A 154 -16.66 6.88 5.43
N ARG A 155 -17.98 6.73 5.61
CA ARG A 155 -18.58 5.75 6.52
C ARG A 155 -18.98 4.52 5.71
N LEU A 156 -18.58 3.35 6.20
CA LEU A 156 -18.98 2.05 5.67
C LEU A 156 -20.41 1.65 6.08
#